data_AF-A0A533U5C7-F1
#
_entry.id   AF-A0A533U5C7-F1
#
_cell.length_a   1.000
_cell.length_b   1.000
_cell.length_c   1.000
_cell.angle_alpha   90.00
_cell.angle_beta   90.00
_cell.angle_gamma   90.00
#
_symmetry.space_group_name_H-M   'P 1'
#
loop_
_entity.id
_entity.type
_entity.pdbx_description
1 polymer ?
#
loop_
_entity_poly.entity_id
_entity_poly.type
_entity_poly.pdbx_seq_one_letter_code
_entity_poly.pdbx_strand_id
1 'polypeptide(L)'
;RMRILRLIENMTMGRNAVGYLTESMHGAGSPQAQRINIARLMQLEYKKKLAKNLASVKEDTADLTPEQADYFERVFKISKTHN
;
A
#
# COMPACT_ATOMS: atom_id res chain seq x y z
N ARG A 1 1.96 40.57 -4.95
CA ARG A 1 1.53 39.52 -5.90
C ARG A 1 2.68 38.71 -6.51
N MET A 2 3.86 39.29 -6.78
CA MET A 2 4.99 38.55 -7.38
C MET A 2 5.65 37.49 -6.47
N ARG A 3 5.71 37.72 -5.15
CA ARG A 3 6.37 36.81 -4.20
C ARG A 3 5.69 35.43 -4.12
N ILE A 4 4.36 35.37 -4.16
CA ILE A 4 3.63 34.09 -4.12
C ILE A 4 3.80 33.31 -5.43
N LEU A 5 3.86 34.00 -6.57
CA LEU A 5 4.13 33.35 -7.87
C LEU A 5 5.53 32.74 -7.90
N ARG A 6 6.54 33.43 -7.37
CA ARG A 6 7.91 32.90 -7.24
C ARG A 6 8.01 31.73 -6.25
N LEU A 7 7.20 31.72 -5.19
CA LEU A 7 7.14 30.58 -4.27
C LEU A 7 6.58 29.34 -4.97
N ILE A 8 5.46 29.49 -5.69
CA ILE A 8 4.86 28.40 -6.46
C ILE A 8 5.85 27.87 -7.48
N GLU A 9 6.46 28.76 -8.29
CA GLU A 9 7.50 28.40 -9.26
C GLU A 9 8.66 27.65 -8.61
N ASN A 10 9.15 28.08 -7.44
CA ASN A 10 10.25 27.40 -6.77
C ASN A 10 9.88 25.99 -6.26
N MET A 11 8.63 25.78 -5.84
CA MET A 11 8.15 24.49 -5.36
C MET A 11 7.74 23.52 -6.48
N THR A 12 7.41 24.02 -7.68
CA THR A 12 6.98 23.18 -8.80
C THR A 12 8.03 23.00 -9.89
N MET A 13 8.92 23.98 -10.08
CA MET A 13 9.92 24.00 -11.16
C MET A 13 11.32 24.45 -10.71
N GLY A 14 11.45 25.02 -9.50
CA GLY A 14 12.74 25.49 -8.97
C GLY A 14 13.43 24.47 -8.06
N ARG A 15 14.32 24.98 -7.20
CA ARG A 15 15.20 24.14 -6.38
C ARG A 15 14.43 23.25 -5.40
N ASN A 16 13.31 23.73 -4.87
CA ASN A 16 12.51 22.96 -3.92
C ASN A 16 11.64 21.89 -4.61
N ALA A 17 11.42 21.99 -5.92
CA ALA A 17 10.69 20.99 -6.71
C ALA A 17 11.43 19.65 -6.79
N VAL A 18 12.76 19.66 -6.68
CA VAL A 18 13.56 18.42 -6.66
C VAL A 18 13.21 17.58 -5.43
N GLY A 19 13.22 18.17 -4.23
CA GLY A 19 12.78 17.48 -3.03
C GLY A 19 11.28 17.17 -3.02
N TYR A 20 10.45 18.10 -3.51
CA TYR A 20 9.01 17.89 -3.47
C TYR A 20 8.50 16.84 -4.48
N LEU A 21 9.05 16.80 -5.69
CA LEU A 21 8.56 15.93 -6.77
C LEU A 21 9.47 14.71 -6.97
N THR A 22 10.77 14.92 -7.20
CA THR A 22 11.66 13.83 -7.61
C THR A 22 12.04 12.93 -6.45
N GLU A 23 12.30 13.51 -5.27
CA GLU A 23 12.56 12.75 -4.05
C GLU A 23 11.29 12.07 -3.55
N SER A 24 10.12 12.71 -3.57
CA SER A 24 8.84 12.03 -3.28
C SER A 24 8.59 10.82 -4.17
N MET A 25 9.04 10.86 -5.43
CA MET A 25 8.84 9.77 -6.39
C MET A 25 9.85 8.63 -6.24
N HIS A 26 11.08 8.89 -5.79
CA HIS A 26 12.17 7.90 -5.80
C HIS A 26 12.86 7.66 -4.45
N GLY A 27 12.65 8.52 -3.45
CA GLY A 27 13.43 8.60 -2.21
C GLY A 27 13.36 7.35 -1.33
N ALA A 28 12.23 6.63 -1.37
CA ALA A 28 12.05 5.35 -0.66
C ALA A 28 11.96 4.14 -1.63
N GLY A 29 12.52 4.29 -2.83
CA GLY A 29 12.36 3.36 -3.95
C GLY A 29 11.35 3.84 -4.98
N SER A 30 11.44 3.29 -6.19
CA SER A 30 10.55 3.66 -7.28
C SER A 30 9.11 3.23 -7.00
N PRO A 31 8.10 3.85 -7.65
CA PRO A 31 6.70 3.44 -7.49
C PRO A 31 6.48 1.97 -7.82
N GLN A 32 7.29 1.41 -8.72
CA GLN A 32 7.24 -0.01 -9.07
C GLN A 32 7.73 -0.91 -7.92
N ALA A 33 8.77 -0.51 -7.18
CA ALA A 33 9.23 -1.24 -6.02
C ALA A 33 8.14 -1.32 -4.93
N GLN A 34 7.41 -0.22 -4.72
CA GLN A 34 6.29 -0.17 -3.79
C GLN A 34 5.13 -1.08 -4.24
N ARG A 35 4.77 -1.06 -5.53
CA ARG A 35 3.74 -1.96 -6.11
C ARG A 35 4.08 -3.43 -5.88
N ILE A 36 5.34 -3.83 -6.06
CA ILE A 36 5.79 -5.20 -5.83
C ILE A 36 5.64 -5.58 -4.35
N ASN A 37 6.04 -4.70 -3.42
CA ASN A 37 5.88 -4.98 -1.99
C ASN A 37 4.41 -5.07 -1.57
N ILE A 38 3.54 -4.21 -2.10
CA ILE A 38 2.10 -4.29 -1.86
C ILE A 38 1.56 -5.62 -2.39
N ALA A 39 1.92 -6.03 -3.60
CA ALA A 39 1.47 -7.30 -4.18
C ALA A 39 1.88 -8.52 -3.33
N ARG A 40 3.04 -8.49 -2.69
CA ARG A 40 3.48 -9.55 -1.76
C ARG A 40 2.70 -9.58 -0.45
N LEU A 41 2.33 -8.41 0.08
CA LEU A 41 1.72 -8.29 1.41
C LEU A 41 0.18 -8.20 1.38
N MET A 42 -0.44 -8.03 0.21
CA MET A 42 -1.87 -7.74 0.10
C MET A 42 -2.80 -8.92 0.35
N GLN A 43 -2.25 -10.14 0.53
CA GLN A 43 -2.96 -11.39 0.81
C GLN A 43 -4.14 -11.62 -0.16
N LEU A 44 -3.81 -11.93 -1.42
CA LEU A 44 -4.80 -12.03 -2.50
C LEU A 44 -5.70 -13.26 -2.33
N GLU A 45 -5.13 -14.40 -1.95
CA GLU A 45 -5.91 -15.62 -1.74
C GLU A 45 -6.88 -15.47 -0.58
N TYR A 46 -6.47 -14.80 0.50
CA TYR A 46 -7.38 -14.46 1.61
C TYR A 46 -8.58 -13.64 1.13
N LYS A 47 -8.36 -12.63 0.27
CA LYS A 47 -9.44 -11.80 -0.29
C LYS A 47 -10.32 -12.58 -1.26
N LYS A 48 -9.75 -13.47 -2.08
CA LYS A 48 -10.51 -14.35 -2.97
C LYS A 48 -11.44 -15.26 -2.19
N LYS A 49 -10.97 -15.85 -1.09
CA LYS A 49 -11.80 -16.65 -0.19
C LYS A 49 -12.98 -15.87 0.35
N LEU A 50 -12.75 -14.65 0.83
CA LEU A 50 -13.83 -13.76 1.29
C LEU A 50 -14.85 -13.48 0.17
N ALA A 51 -14.39 -13.20 -1.05
CA ALA A 51 -15.27 -12.95 -2.18
C ALA A 51 -16.08 -14.20 -2.59
N LYS A 52 -15.45 -15.39 -2.65
CA LYS A 52 -16.12 -16.67 -2.93
C LYS A 52 -17.20 -16.97 -1.89
N ASN A 53 -16.89 -16.74 -0.60
CA ASN A 53 -17.85 -16.90 0.50
C ASN A 53 -19.06 -15.98 0.35
N LEU A 54 -18.85 -14.71 0.02
CA LEU A 54 -19.95 -13.76 -0.23
C LEU A 54 -20.78 -14.14 -1.47
N ALA A 55 -20.13 -14.66 -2.51
CA ALA A 55 -20.78 -15.11 -3.74
C ALA A 55 -21.40 -16.51 -3.64
N SER A 56 -21.36 -17.16 -2.47
CA SER A 56 -21.82 -18.56 -2.26
C SER A 56 -21.19 -19.58 -3.22
N VAL A 57 -19.98 -19.32 -3.69
CA VAL A 57 -19.21 -20.24 -4.55
C VAL A 57 -18.47 -21.22 -3.64
N LYS A 58 -18.62 -22.53 -3.90
CA LYS A 58 -17.91 -23.56 -3.15
C LYS A 58 -16.41 -23.46 -3.41
N GLU A 59 -15.61 -23.47 -2.35
CA GLU A 59 -14.15 -23.47 -2.48
C GLU A 59 -13.65 -24.86 -2.87
N ASP A 60 -12.98 -24.96 -4.01
CA ASP A 60 -12.11 -26.11 -4.29
C ASP A 60 -10.80 -25.93 -3.50
N THR A 61 -10.49 -26.89 -2.63
CA THR A 61 -9.32 -26.86 -1.74
C THR A 61 -7.97 -26.84 -2.46
N ALA A 62 -7.97 -26.98 -3.79
CA ALA A 62 -6.78 -27.02 -4.63
C ALA A 62 -6.11 -25.64 -4.85
N ASP A 63 -6.82 -24.53 -4.60
CA ASP A 63 -6.33 -23.17 -4.87
C ASP A 63 -5.53 -22.54 -3.70
N LEU A 64 -5.40 -23.24 -2.57
CA LEU A 64 -4.82 -22.65 -1.35
C LEU A 64 -3.29 -22.63 -1.42
N THR A 65 -2.73 -21.52 -1.94
CA THR A 65 -1.30 -21.25 -1.78
C THR A 65 -1.03 -20.67 -0.37
N PRO A 66 0.05 -21.12 0.31
CA PRO A 66 0.44 -20.52 1.58
C PRO A 66 0.91 -19.07 1.37
N GLU A 67 0.09 -18.09 1.75
CA GLU A 67 0.47 -16.67 1.78
C GLU A 67 0.98 -16.25 3.17
N GLN A 68 1.88 -15.27 3.22
CA GLN A 68 2.29 -14.65 4.49
C GLN A 68 1.11 -13.92 5.14
N ALA A 69 0.66 -14.40 6.31
CA ALA A 69 -0.57 -13.95 6.96
C ALA A 69 -0.45 -12.65 7.81
N ASP A 70 0.72 -12.05 7.83
CA ASP A 70 1.14 -11.07 8.83
C ASP A 70 0.40 -9.70 8.74
N TYR A 71 -0.04 -9.27 7.56
CA TYR A 71 -0.72 -7.97 7.43
C TYR A 71 -2.09 -7.94 8.12
N PHE A 72 -3.00 -8.86 7.79
CA PHE A 72 -4.32 -8.94 8.42
C PHE A 72 -4.24 -9.35 9.90
N GLU A 73 -3.25 -10.15 10.30
CA GLU A 73 -3.01 -10.45 11.72
C GLU A 73 -2.73 -9.17 12.53
N ARG A 74 -1.93 -8.25 12.01
CA ARG A 74 -1.70 -6.95 12.66
C ARG A 74 -2.95 -6.07 12.66
N VAL A 75 -3.71 -6.03 11.56
CA VAL A 75 -4.90 -5.20 11.42
C VAL A 75 -5.99 -5.62 12.41
N PHE A 76 -6.21 -6.93 12.57
CA PHE A 76 -7.23 -7.49 13.46
C PHE A 76 -6.69 -7.85 14.85
N LYS A 77 -5.49 -7.40 15.21
CA LYS A 77 -4.91 -7.65 16.53
C LYS A 77 -5.74 -6.94 17.60
N ILE A 78 -6.47 -7.71 18.41
CA ILE A 78 -7.18 -7.20 19.58
C ILE A 78 -6.21 -7.20 20.76
N SER A 79 -6.07 -6.06 21.44
CA SER A 79 -5.36 -5.98 22.72
C SER A 79 -6.10 -6.84 23.73
N LYS A 80 -5.45 -7.88 24.25
CA LYS A 80 -5.96 -8.58 25.43
C LYS A 80 -5.83 -7.62 26.61
N THR A 81 -6.88 -6.85 26.89
CA THR A 81 -7.04 -6.19 28.19
C THR A 81 -6.90 -7.29 29.25
N HIS A 82 -5.83 -7.17 30.03
CA HIS A 82 -5.58 -8.05 31.17
C HIS A 82 -6.73 -7.87 32.16
N ASN A 83 -7.20 -9.00 32.67
CA ASN A 83 -8.15 -9.09 33.79
C ASN A 83 -7.59 -8.37 35.02
#